data_AF-A0A9D4RCD9-F1
#
_entry.id   AF-A0A9D4RCD9-F1
#
_cell.length_a   1.000
_cell.length_b   1.000
_cell.length_c   1.000
_cell.angle_alpha   90.00
_cell.angle_beta   90.00
_cell.angle_gamma   90.00
#
_symmetry.space_group_name_H-M   'P 1'
#
loop_
_entity.id
_entity.type
_entity.pdbx_description
1 polymer ?
#
loop_
_entity_poly.entity_id
_entity_poly.type
_entity_poly.pdbx_seq_one_letter_code
_entity_poly.pdbx_strand_id
1 'polypeptide(L)'
;MSKKIFLSQIKSEGKYLQNITSKQISDEELIALSVKDLNRMLKGMTRDEVIKLKQRRRTLKNRGYAANCREKRISQKEVLETEKDVLRNEVERLQRENDIVRMELSALKNRYDALQRFAEANKIHVVTAQPLYLGNSMRHERQERQERQETTPTQTIMPRTNISQHSFSPNDYVKYSEAMHHESVIVKSEPRM
;
A
#
# COMPACT_ATOMS: atom_id res chain seq x y z
N MET A 1 -26.72 12.46 -41.24
CA MET A 1 -27.72 12.77 -40.19
C MET A 1 -27.62 14.25 -39.82
N SER A 2 -28.71 15.01 -39.86
CA SER A 2 -28.68 16.48 -39.74
C SER A 2 -28.32 16.93 -38.32
N LYS A 3 -27.40 17.91 -38.18
CA LYS A 3 -27.02 18.53 -36.90
C LYS A 3 -28.23 19.04 -36.09
N LYS A 4 -29.33 19.36 -36.77
CA LYS A 4 -30.60 19.75 -36.14
C LYS A 4 -31.23 18.64 -35.29
N ILE A 5 -31.08 17.36 -35.68
CA ILE A 5 -31.62 16.20 -34.97
C ILE A 5 -30.83 15.95 -33.67
N PHE A 6 -29.51 16.06 -33.72
CA PHE A 6 -28.65 15.88 -32.54
C PHE A 6 -28.89 16.96 -31.47
N LEU A 7 -29.01 18.22 -31.88
CA LEU A 7 -29.32 19.35 -30.99
C LEU A 7 -30.74 19.26 -30.40
N SER A 8 -31.72 18.69 -31.13
CA SER A 8 -33.04 18.44 -30.58
C SER A 8 -33.04 17.30 -29.56
N GLN A 9 -32.22 16.26 -29.75
CA GLN A 9 -32.05 15.15 -28.81
C GLN A 9 -31.44 15.64 -27.48
N ILE A 10 -30.40 16.46 -27.55
CA ILE A 10 -29.75 17.06 -26.36
C ILE A 10 -30.72 18.01 -25.63
N LYS A 11 -31.54 18.77 -26.37
CA LYS A 11 -32.56 19.66 -25.78
C LYS A 11 -33.74 18.89 -25.18
N SER A 12 -34.14 17.76 -25.76
CA SER A 12 -35.21 16.91 -25.21
C SER A 12 -34.73 16.22 -23.93
N GLU A 13 -33.53 15.64 -23.92
CA GLU A 13 -32.88 15.07 -22.72
C GLU A 13 -32.70 16.11 -21.61
N GLY A 14 -32.32 17.35 -21.96
CA GLY A 14 -32.24 18.47 -21.03
C GLY A 14 -33.60 18.91 -20.44
N LYS A 15 -34.70 18.72 -21.18
CA LYS A 15 -36.07 18.99 -20.72
C LYS A 15 -36.64 17.89 -19.81
N TYR A 16 -36.29 16.61 -20.03
CA TYR A 16 -36.75 15.51 -19.16
C TYR A 16 -36.26 15.67 -17.71
N LEU A 17 -35.06 16.21 -17.53
CA LEU A 17 -34.49 16.42 -16.18
C LEU A 17 -35.05 17.64 -15.45
N GLN A 18 -35.79 18.54 -16.13
CA GLN A 18 -36.43 19.70 -15.50
C GLN A 18 -37.77 19.36 -14.83
N ASN A 19 -38.38 18.21 -15.14
CA ASN A 19 -39.69 17.81 -14.62
C ASN A 19 -39.64 16.80 -13.46
N ILE A 20 -38.45 16.44 -12.98
CA ILE A 20 -38.29 15.54 -11.84
C ILE A 20 -38.48 16.35 -10.56
N THR A 21 -39.70 16.34 -10.04
CA THR A 21 -39.97 16.79 -8.67
C THR A 21 -39.15 15.94 -7.70
N SER A 22 -38.69 16.53 -6.59
CA SER A 22 -37.83 15.87 -5.58
C SER A 22 -38.37 14.53 -5.05
N LYS A 23 -39.67 14.27 -5.24
CA LYS A 23 -40.39 13.05 -4.86
C LYS A 23 -40.17 11.85 -5.80
N GLN A 24 -39.61 12.06 -7.00
CA GLN A 24 -39.50 11.00 -8.03
C GLN A 24 -38.08 10.47 -8.24
N ILE A 25 -37.03 11.13 -7.73
CA ILE A 25 -35.65 10.64 -7.90
C ILE A 25 -35.30 9.56 -6.87
N SER A 26 -34.78 8.42 -7.37
CA SER A 26 -34.26 7.34 -6.54
C SER A 26 -32.94 7.71 -5.85
N ASP A 27 -32.55 6.94 -4.84
CA ASP A 27 -31.27 7.15 -4.15
C ASP A 27 -30.08 6.90 -5.09
N GLU A 28 -30.13 5.81 -5.89
CA GLU A 28 -29.13 5.46 -6.90
C GLU A 28 -28.94 6.56 -7.96
N GLU A 29 -30.03 7.09 -8.52
CA GLU A 29 -29.94 8.18 -9.50
C GLU A 29 -29.37 9.45 -8.87
N LEU A 30 -29.80 9.78 -7.64
CA LEU A 30 -29.35 10.98 -6.95
C LEU A 30 -27.85 10.99 -6.66
N ILE A 31 -27.27 9.85 -6.30
CA ILE A 31 -25.82 9.74 -6.11
C ILE A 31 -25.06 9.82 -7.43
N ALA A 32 -25.61 9.22 -8.49
CA ALA A 32 -25.00 9.11 -9.83
C ALA A 32 -24.97 10.44 -10.60
N LEU A 33 -25.94 11.34 -10.37
CA LEU A 33 -25.99 12.65 -11.04
C LEU A 33 -24.65 13.39 -10.93
N SER A 34 -24.15 13.99 -12.01
CA SER A 34 -23.04 14.94 -11.88
C SER A 34 -23.47 16.18 -11.06
N VAL A 35 -22.50 16.97 -10.59
CA VAL A 35 -22.82 18.24 -9.91
C VAL A 35 -23.58 19.19 -10.84
N LYS A 36 -23.24 19.21 -12.13
CA LYS A 36 -23.89 20.03 -13.16
C LYS A 36 -25.35 19.61 -13.37
N ASP A 37 -25.62 18.32 -13.42
CA ASP A 37 -26.97 17.80 -13.65
C ASP A 37 -27.85 17.95 -12.42
N LEU A 38 -27.28 17.74 -11.22
CA LEU A 38 -27.93 18.09 -9.96
C LEU A 38 -28.32 19.58 -9.96
N ASN A 39 -27.38 20.47 -10.26
CA ASN A 39 -27.64 21.91 -10.26
C ASN A 39 -28.67 22.34 -11.31
N ARG A 40 -28.77 21.63 -12.45
CA ARG A 40 -29.82 21.86 -13.44
C ARG A 40 -31.19 21.47 -12.90
N MET A 41 -31.29 20.32 -12.23
CA MET A 41 -32.53 19.84 -11.62
C MET A 41 -32.99 20.72 -10.44
N LEU A 42 -32.04 21.29 -9.68
CA LEU A 42 -32.35 22.19 -8.56
C LEU A 42 -32.91 23.57 -9.00
N LYS A 43 -32.85 23.93 -10.29
CA LYS A 43 -33.40 25.20 -10.77
C LYS A 43 -34.92 25.19 -10.70
N GLY A 44 -35.49 26.22 -10.08
CA GLY A 44 -36.95 26.36 -9.92
C GLY A 44 -37.54 25.62 -8.72
N MET A 45 -36.72 24.90 -7.95
CA MET A 45 -37.13 24.32 -6.66
C MET A 45 -37.10 25.39 -5.55
N THR A 46 -37.90 25.19 -4.50
CA THR A 46 -37.86 26.05 -3.31
C THR A 46 -36.57 25.83 -2.51
N ARG A 47 -36.18 26.82 -1.70
CA ARG A 47 -34.97 26.76 -0.87
C ARG A 47 -34.93 25.52 0.02
N ASP A 48 -36.05 25.18 0.64
CA ASP A 48 -36.14 24.05 1.58
C ASP A 48 -35.99 22.70 0.86
N GLU A 49 -36.56 22.56 -0.34
CA GLU A 49 -36.40 21.37 -1.16
C GLU A 49 -34.94 21.19 -1.62
N VAL A 50 -34.28 22.28 -2.01
CA VAL A 50 -32.85 22.28 -2.37
C VAL A 50 -32.00 21.79 -1.20
N ILE A 51 -32.23 22.31 0.00
CA ILE A 51 -31.48 21.91 1.21
C ILE A 51 -31.73 20.43 1.50
N LYS A 52 -32.98 19.97 1.51
CA LYS A 52 -33.33 18.56 1.77
C LYS A 52 -32.68 17.62 0.77
N LEU A 53 -32.69 17.96 -0.52
CA LEU A 53 -32.14 17.09 -1.56
C LEU A 53 -30.61 17.04 -1.52
N LYS A 54 -29.94 18.18 -1.27
CA LYS A 54 -28.49 18.22 -1.04
C LYS A 54 -28.08 17.42 0.18
N GLN A 55 -28.84 17.55 1.28
CA GLN A 55 -28.58 16.79 2.50
C GLN A 55 -28.76 15.28 2.27
N ARG A 56 -29.86 14.86 1.62
CA ARG A 56 -30.11 13.45 1.24
C ARG A 56 -28.93 12.92 0.42
N ARG A 57 -28.52 13.64 -0.63
CA ARG A 57 -27.37 13.26 -1.46
C ARG A 57 -26.06 13.14 -0.65
N ARG A 58 -25.81 14.07 0.28
CA ARG A 58 -24.61 14.04 1.14
C ARG A 58 -24.60 12.80 2.04
N THR A 59 -25.73 12.49 2.68
CA THR A 59 -25.88 11.30 3.52
C THR A 59 -25.65 10.02 2.71
N LEU A 60 -26.21 9.92 1.51
CA LEU A 60 -26.01 8.77 0.63
C LEU A 60 -24.55 8.60 0.19
N LYS A 61 -23.90 9.69 -0.24
CA LYS A 61 -22.46 9.64 -0.58
C LYS A 61 -21.60 9.25 0.60
N ASN A 62 -21.88 9.79 1.79
CA ASN A 62 -21.15 9.44 3.01
C ASN A 62 -21.31 7.96 3.37
N ARG A 63 -22.49 7.38 3.12
CA ARG A 63 -22.71 5.93 3.27
C ARG A 63 -21.76 5.14 2.36
N GLY A 64 -21.66 5.52 1.09
CA GLY A 64 -20.72 4.92 0.14
C GLY A 64 -19.26 5.11 0.56
N TYR A 65 -18.88 6.30 1.01
CA TYR A 65 -17.52 6.54 1.50
C TYR A 65 -17.16 5.70 2.72
N ALA A 66 -18.10 5.47 3.63
CA ALA A 66 -17.89 4.59 4.78
C ALA A 66 -17.68 3.13 4.36
N ALA A 67 -18.45 2.63 3.40
CA ALA A 67 -18.27 1.30 2.84
C ALA A 67 -16.89 1.15 2.17
N ASN A 68 -16.55 2.06 1.26
CA ASN A 68 -15.25 2.04 0.57
C ASN A 68 -14.07 2.20 1.53
N CYS A 69 -14.23 2.96 2.62
CA CYS A 69 -13.21 3.09 3.65
C CYS A 69 -12.95 1.76 4.37
N ARG A 70 -14.02 1.01 4.68
CA ARG A 70 -13.91 -0.32 5.30
C ARG A 70 -13.27 -1.31 4.34
N GLU A 71 -13.72 -1.35 3.09
CA GLU A 71 -13.16 -2.20 2.04
C GLU A 71 -11.67 -1.94 1.84
N LYS A 72 -11.26 -0.67 1.66
CA LYS A 72 -9.85 -0.29 1.54
C LYS A 72 -9.01 -0.74 2.73
N ARG A 73 -9.55 -0.60 3.94
CA ARG A 73 -8.85 -1.03 5.17
C ARG A 73 -8.67 -2.53 5.23
N ILE A 74 -9.71 -3.29 4.87
CA ILE A 74 -9.68 -4.76 4.86
C ILE A 74 -8.68 -5.23 3.79
N SER A 75 -8.79 -4.71 2.57
CA SER A 75 -7.87 -5.04 1.48
C SER A 75 -6.42 -4.68 1.82
N GLN A 76 -6.17 -3.50 2.42
CA GLN A 76 -4.81 -3.13 2.86
C GLN A 76 -4.28 -4.09 3.93
N LYS A 77 -5.12 -4.51 4.88
CA LYS A 77 -4.74 -5.49 5.89
C LYS A 77 -4.39 -6.84 5.24
N GLU A 78 -5.20 -7.34 4.33
CA GLU A 78 -4.98 -8.60 3.62
C GLU A 78 -3.67 -8.58 2.80
N VAL A 79 -3.37 -7.46 2.13
CA VAL A 79 -2.11 -7.26 1.42
C VAL A 79 -0.92 -7.36 2.38
N LEU A 80 -0.99 -6.67 3.52
CA LEU A 80 0.08 -6.70 4.53
C LEU A 80 0.22 -8.09 5.16
N GLU A 81 -0.87 -8.81 5.40
CA GLU A 81 -0.83 -10.18 5.91
C GLU A 81 -0.17 -11.13 4.91
N THR A 82 -0.51 -10.99 3.63
CA THR A 82 0.12 -11.75 2.54
C THR A 82 1.61 -11.46 2.43
N GLU A 83 2.00 -10.17 2.45
CA GLU A 83 3.41 -9.76 2.38
C GLU A 83 4.21 -10.30 3.57
N LYS A 84 3.65 -10.21 4.78
CA LYS A 84 4.25 -10.79 5.99
C LYS A 84 4.49 -12.29 5.83
N ASP A 85 3.53 -13.04 5.29
CA ASP A 85 3.67 -14.48 5.11
C ASP A 85 4.70 -14.83 4.02
N VAL A 86 4.76 -14.07 2.93
CA VAL A 86 5.81 -14.19 1.90
C VAL A 86 7.20 -13.97 2.51
N LEU A 87 7.38 -12.88 3.27
CA LEU A 87 8.65 -12.56 3.90
C LEU A 87 9.07 -13.62 4.94
N ARG A 88 8.11 -14.16 5.70
CA ARG A 88 8.38 -15.27 6.63
C ARG A 88 8.90 -16.51 5.91
N ASN A 89 8.23 -16.92 4.84
CA ASN A 89 8.67 -18.07 4.04
C ASN A 89 10.06 -17.85 3.44
N GLU A 90 10.37 -16.63 3.02
CA GLU A 90 11.68 -16.28 2.48
C GLU A 90 12.78 -16.34 3.54
N VAL A 91 12.52 -15.85 4.76
CA VAL A 91 13.45 -15.99 5.90
C VAL A 91 13.71 -17.47 6.20
N GLU A 92 12.68 -18.31 6.23
CA GLU A 92 12.82 -19.74 6.47
C GLU A 92 13.60 -20.46 5.36
N ARG A 93 13.40 -20.06 4.10
CA ARG A 93 14.17 -20.56 2.97
C ARG A 93 15.65 -20.20 3.10
N LEU A 94 15.95 -18.92 3.33
CA LEU A 94 17.33 -18.43 3.49
C LEU A 94 18.02 -19.04 4.70
N GLN A 95 17.30 -19.27 5.80
CA GLN A 95 17.85 -19.93 6.98
C GLN A 95 18.27 -21.36 6.66
N ARG A 96 17.43 -22.14 5.96
CA ARG A 96 17.79 -23.49 5.51
C ARG A 96 19.01 -23.50 4.60
N GLU A 97 19.07 -22.59 3.64
CA GLU A 97 20.24 -22.46 2.75
C GLU A 97 21.51 -22.08 3.52
N ASN A 98 21.39 -21.18 4.51
CA ASN A 98 22.52 -20.82 5.36
C ASN A 98 23.05 -22.02 6.14
N ASP A 99 22.14 -22.83 6.70
CA ASP A 99 22.52 -24.01 7.47
C ASP A 99 23.22 -25.07 6.60
N ILE A 100 22.76 -25.27 5.36
CA ILE A 100 23.44 -26.14 4.38
C ILE A 100 24.88 -25.63 4.12
N VAL A 101 25.04 -24.35 3.79
CA VAL A 101 26.36 -23.76 3.53
C VAL A 101 27.29 -23.87 4.74
N ARG A 102 26.75 -23.69 5.96
CA ARG A 102 27.53 -23.86 7.19
C ARG A 102 27.98 -25.30 7.41
N MET A 103 27.12 -26.28 7.08
CA MET A 103 27.49 -27.70 7.13
C MET A 103 28.61 -28.01 6.12
N GLU A 104 28.50 -27.51 4.88
CA GLU A 104 29.51 -27.69 3.84
C GLU A 104 30.86 -27.07 4.23
N LEU A 105 30.83 -25.85 4.78
CA LEU A 105 32.03 -25.16 5.27
C LEU A 105 32.69 -25.93 6.41
N SER A 106 31.90 -26.45 7.35
CA SER A 106 32.40 -27.30 8.44
C SER A 106 33.05 -28.58 7.91
N ALA A 107 32.41 -29.26 6.96
CA ALA A 107 32.96 -30.46 6.32
C ALA A 107 34.25 -30.17 5.54
N LEU A 108 34.34 -29.03 4.85
CA LEU A 108 35.54 -28.61 4.16
C LEU A 108 36.67 -28.29 5.14
N LYS A 109 36.37 -27.56 6.22
CA LYS A 109 37.33 -27.26 7.27
C LYS A 109 37.89 -28.53 7.93
N ASN A 110 37.04 -29.48 8.27
CA ASN A 110 37.47 -30.76 8.85
C ASN A 110 38.42 -31.52 7.91
N ARG A 111 38.15 -31.52 6.60
CA ARG A 111 39.04 -32.12 5.60
C ARG A 111 40.37 -31.40 5.52
N TYR A 112 40.34 -30.07 5.48
CA TYR A 112 41.55 -29.23 5.46
C TYR A 112 42.41 -29.47 6.71
N ASP A 113 41.82 -29.44 7.90
CA ASP A 113 42.51 -29.68 9.17
C ASP A 113 43.15 -31.08 9.22
N ALA A 114 42.48 -32.10 8.68
CA ALA A 114 43.03 -33.45 8.57
C ALA A 114 44.26 -33.52 7.63
N LEU A 115 44.19 -32.87 6.48
CA LEU A 115 45.32 -32.77 5.55
C LEU A 115 46.50 -32.00 6.17
N GLN A 116 46.21 -30.91 6.87
CA GLN A 116 47.23 -30.10 7.53
C GLN A 116 47.95 -30.92 8.62
N ARG A 117 47.20 -31.62 9.47
CA ARG A 117 47.76 -32.55 10.48
C ARG A 117 48.64 -33.62 9.85
N PHE A 118 48.20 -34.19 8.71
CA PHE A 118 49.00 -35.19 7.99
C PHE A 118 50.30 -34.60 7.47
N ALA A 119 50.27 -33.41 6.86
CA ALA A 119 51.46 -32.77 6.34
C ALA A 119 52.46 -32.40 7.46
N GLU A 120 51.96 -31.89 8.59
CA GLU A 120 52.76 -31.61 9.79
C GLU A 120 53.44 -32.88 10.32
N ALA A 121 52.70 -33.98 10.45
CA ALA A 121 53.23 -35.27 10.92
C ALA A 121 54.33 -35.83 10.00
N ASN A 122 54.22 -35.59 8.69
CA ASN A 122 55.18 -36.06 7.68
C ASN A 122 56.25 -35.02 7.32
N LYS A 123 56.30 -33.88 8.01
CA LYS A 123 57.22 -32.75 7.72
C LYS A 123 57.14 -32.27 6.26
N ILE A 124 55.96 -32.36 5.66
CA ILE A 124 55.70 -31.87 4.30
C ILE A 124 55.48 -30.35 4.41
N HIS A 125 56.34 -29.56 3.78
CA HIS A 125 56.20 -28.09 3.76
C HIS A 125 55.00 -27.70 2.88
N VAL A 126 53.87 -27.39 3.51
CA VAL A 126 52.69 -26.90 2.80
C VAL A 126 52.82 -25.38 2.61
N VAL A 127 53.03 -24.94 1.37
CA VAL A 127 52.96 -23.51 1.00
C VAL A 127 51.48 -23.11 0.91
N THR A 128 50.83 -22.92 2.06
CA THR A 128 49.48 -22.33 2.05
C THR A 128 49.59 -20.80 2.11
N ALA A 129 48.98 -20.10 1.16
CA ALA A 129 48.66 -18.69 1.37
C ALA A 129 47.76 -18.61 2.62
N GLN A 130 48.12 -17.77 3.59
CA GLN A 130 47.28 -17.57 4.77
C GLN A 130 45.86 -17.18 4.31
N PRO A 131 44.80 -17.84 4.80
CA PRO A 131 43.46 -17.39 4.51
C PRO A 131 43.25 -16.06 5.21
N LEU A 132 43.09 -14.99 4.43
CA LEU A 132 42.58 -13.71 4.93
C LEU A 132 41.14 -13.95 5.40
N TYR A 133 40.96 -14.25 6.68
CA TYR A 133 39.64 -14.33 7.29
C TYR A 133 38.98 -12.95 7.25
N LEU A 134 37.96 -12.76 6.40
CA LEU A 134 37.12 -11.55 6.39
C LEU A 134 36.05 -11.57 7.52
N GLY A 135 36.37 -12.15 8.67
CA GLY A 135 35.36 -12.80 9.52
C GLY A 135 35.18 -12.29 10.95
N ASN A 136 35.48 -11.02 11.26
CA ASN A 136 35.35 -10.53 12.65
C ASN A 136 34.32 -9.40 12.87
N SER A 137 33.69 -8.82 11.83
CA SER A 137 32.68 -7.76 12.04
C SER A 137 31.25 -8.25 12.31
N MET A 138 30.90 -9.49 11.98
CA MET A 138 29.49 -9.94 12.01
C MET A 138 29.04 -10.63 13.32
N ARG A 139 29.93 -10.80 14.31
CA ARG A 139 29.56 -11.46 15.57
C ARG A 139 28.80 -10.55 16.54
N HIS A 140 29.04 -9.23 16.49
CA HIS A 140 28.37 -8.28 17.39
C HIS A 140 26.90 -8.03 17.04
N GLU A 141 26.50 -8.10 15.77
CA GLU A 141 25.11 -7.82 15.37
C GLU A 141 24.13 -8.96 15.69
N ARG A 142 24.60 -10.21 15.82
CA ARG A 142 23.74 -11.35 16.14
C ARG A 142 23.26 -11.34 17.60
N GLN A 143 24.07 -10.83 18.53
CA GLN A 143 23.70 -10.74 19.95
C GLN A 143 22.62 -9.68 20.19
N GLU A 144 22.68 -8.52 19.51
CA GLU A 144 21.66 -7.46 19.67
C GLU A 144 20.27 -7.83 19.11
N ARG A 145 20.20 -8.82 18.20
CA ARG A 145 18.92 -9.30 17.63
C ARG A 145 18.23 -10.33 18.51
N GLN A 146 18.97 -11.13 19.27
CA GLN A 146 18.40 -12.15 20.17
C GLN A 146 17.77 -11.53 21.43
N GLU A 147 18.31 -10.42 21.95
CA GLU A 147 17.72 -9.72 23.10
C GLU A 147 16.37 -9.04 22.80
N ARG A 148 16.05 -8.78 21.52
CA ARG A 148 14.78 -8.13 21.14
C ARG A 148 13.59 -9.09 21.00
N GLN A 149 13.81 -10.41 20.99
CA GLN A 149 12.74 -11.38 20.74
C GLN A 149 12.10 -11.97 22.02
N GLU A 150 12.64 -11.73 23.21
CA GLU A 150 12.10 -12.30 24.47
C GLU A 150 11.10 -11.42 25.24
N THR A 151 10.73 -10.22 24.74
CA THR A 151 9.74 -9.39 25.44
C THR A 151 8.51 -9.09 24.60
N THR A 152 7.37 -9.76 24.87
CA THR A 152 6.01 -9.18 24.77
C THR A 152 5.02 -9.99 25.62
N PRO A 153 3.93 -9.41 26.19
CA PRO A 153 3.33 -8.11 25.85
C PRO A 153 3.07 -7.20 27.07
N THR A 154 3.51 -5.94 27.02
CA THR A 154 2.90 -4.87 27.81
C THR A 154 2.34 -3.85 26.83
N GLN A 155 1.09 -3.44 27.05
CA GLN A 155 0.41 -2.41 26.28
C GLN A 155 1.24 -1.11 26.31
N THR A 156 2.00 -0.86 25.25
CA THR A 156 2.63 0.44 25.04
C THR A 156 1.60 1.37 24.42
N ILE A 157 1.11 2.30 25.25
CA ILE A 157 0.47 3.53 24.79
C ILE A 157 1.46 4.21 23.82
N MET A 158 1.07 4.33 22.54
CA MET A 158 1.88 4.98 21.52
C MET A 158 2.18 6.43 21.94
N PRO A 159 3.44 6.84 22.16
CA PRO A 159 3.74 8.25 22.31
C PRO A 159 3.57 8.91 20.93
N ARG A 160 2.92 10.08 20.90
CA ARG A 160 2.84 10.91 19.69
C ARG A 160 4.25 11.23 19.22
N THR A 161 4.67 10.64 18.11
CA THR A 161 5.92 11.02 17.45
C THR A 161 5.67 12.20 16.52
N ASN A 162 6.42 13.26 16.77
CA ASN A 162 6.56 14.42 15.91
C ASN A 162 7.24 13.95 14.61
N ILE A 163 6.58 14.10 13.47
CA ILE A 163 7.13 13.72 12.17
C ILE A 163 8.26 14.72 11.84
N SER A 164 9.51 14.28 12.02
CA SER A 164 10.65 14.93 11.39
C SER A 164 10.58 14.67 9.89
N GLN A 165 10.62 15.73 9.10
CA GLN A 165 10.56 15.68 7.65
C GLN A 165 11.86 15.10 7.10
N HIS A 166 11.91 13.78 6.88
CA HIS A 166 12.89 13.20 5.97
C HIS A 166 12.35 13.27 4.55
N SER A 167 13.07 14.03 3.72
CA SER A 167 12.82 14.24 2.30
C SER A 167 12.79 12.90 1.55
N PHE A 168 11.60 12.50 1.09
CA PHE A 168 11.40 11.42 0.13
C PHE A 168 12.16 11.74 -1.18
N SER A 169 12.97 10.81 -1.64
CA SER A 169 13.62 10.89 -2.96
C SER A 169 12.60 10.55 -4.06
N PRO A 170 12.49 11.35 -5.14
CA PRO A 170 11.53 11.12 -6.22
C PRO A 170 11.66 9.78 -6.98
N ASN A 171 12.70 8.98 -6.75
CA ASN A 171 12.96 7.75 -7.50
C ASN A 171 12.28 6.49 -6.95
N ASP A 172 11.71 6.51 -5.75
CA ASP A 172 11.06 5.32 -5.16
C ASP A 172 9.63 5.06 -5.71
N TYR A 173 9.12 5.96 -6.55
CA TYR A 173 7.73 5.93 -7.04
C TYR A 173 7.51 5.21 -8.37
N VAL A 174 8.58 4.83 -9.09
CA VAL A 174 8.48 4.42 -10.51
C VAL A 174 7.81 3.06 -10.69
N LYS A 175 7.73 2.20 -9.67
CA LYS A 175 7.12 0.87 -9.80
C LYS A 175 5.60 0.83 -9.54
N TYR A 176 5.02 1.90 -9.01
CA TYR A 176 3.58 1.97 -8.67
C TYR A 176 2.76 2.86 -9.62
N SER A 177 3.40 3.59 -10.54
CA SER A 177 2.73 4.55 -11.42
C SER A 177 2.11 3.95 -12.69
N GLU A 178 2.50 2.75 -13.11
CA GLU A 178 2.06 2.18 -14.39
C GLU A 178 0.63 1.60 -14.32
N ALA A 179 0.14 1.24 -13.13
CA ALA A 179 -1.20 0.67 -12.94
C ALA A 179 -2.32 1.68 -12.62
N MET A 180 -2.02 2.99 -12.54
CA MET A 180 -2.96 4.00 -11.99
C MET A 180 -3.45 5.04 -13.01
N HIS A 181 -3.37 4.75 -14.31
CA HIS A 181 -3.99 5.59 -15.34
C HIS A 181 -5.50 5.36 -15.41
N HIS A 182 -6.26 5.96 -14.48
CA HIS A 182 -7.63 6.41 -14.75
C HIS A 182 -7.93 7.71 -14.00
N GLU A 183 -7.93 8.79 -14.79
CA GLU A 183 -8.60 10.09 -14.64
C GLU A 183 -8.36 10.91 -13.35
N SER A 184 -7.45 11.87 -13.52
CA SER A 184 -7.24 13.05 -12.69
C SER A 184 -8.46 13.98 -12.67
N VAL A 185 -8.98 14.29 -11.49
CA VAL A 185 -9.83 15.46 -11.26
C VAL A 185 -9.17 16.38 -10.25
N ILE A 186 -8.70 17.51 -10.79
CA ILE A 186 -8.06 18.63 -10.12
C ILE A 186 -8.98 19.18 -9.01
N VAL A 187 -8.52 19.15 -7.76
CA VAL A 187 -9.15 19.87 -6.64
C VAL A 187 -8.54 21.26 -6.57
N LYS A 188 -9.22 22.27 -7.14
CA LYS A 188 -8.96 23.67 -6.75
C LYS A 188 -9.68 23.93 -5.43
N SER A 189 -8.90 24.14 -4.38
CA SER A 189 -9.33 24.62 -3.07
C SER A 189 -9.60 26.13 -3.13
N GLU A 190 -10.80 26.56 -2.76
CA GLU A 190 -11.08 27.95 -2.41
C GLU A 190 -11.66 28.05 -0.98
N PRO A 191 -11.39 29.15 -0.27
CA PRO A 191 -11.61 29.26 1.17
C PRO A 191 -13.07 29.60 1.49
N ARG A 192 -13.54 29.07 2.63
CA ARG A 192 -14.88 29.36 3.15
C ARG A 192 -14.95 30.80 3.66
N MET A 193 -15.97 31.53 3.21
CA MET A 193 -16.62 32.63 3.95
C MET A 193 -17.99 32.12 4.40
#